data_AF-A0A7K3Z452-F1
#
_entry.id   AF-A0A7K3Z452-F1
#
_cell.length_a   1.000
_cell.length_b   1.000
_cell.length_c   1.000
_cell.angle_alpha   90.00
_cell.angle_beta   90.00
_cell.angle_gamma   90.00
#
_symmetry.space_group_name_H-M   'P 1'
#
loop_
_entity.id
_entity.type
_entity.pdbx_description
1 polymer ?
#
loop_
_entity_poly.entity_id
_entity_poly.type
_entity_poly.pdbx_seq_one_letter_code
_entity_poly.pdbx_strand_id
1 'polypeptide(L)'
;MPRMLKVSKQVFIHGLIIMTILVTVQLLLDTTQNTFLLYMPPIGLALYLVTMFLIQPIILGVINIIVIHRLYDCEGWQIGFWLNGFFLLIIFSTMNLLLEITLGLTFSLAIGVIEVLLLAYPFGYLGKFSNRGAENYIPQQPMIKQR
;
A
#
# COMPACT_ATOMS: atom_id res chain seq x y z
N MET A 1 -21.81 13.45 15.31
CA MET A 1 -20.78 12.40 15.54
C MET A 1 -19.46 12.87 14.93
N PRO A 2 -18.62 13.66 15.62
CA PRO A 2 -18.28 14.89 14.91
C PRO A 2 -17.10 14.79 13.96
N ARG A 3 -15.96 14.22 14.36
CA ARG A 3 -14.75 14.22 13.52
C ARG A 3 -13.90 12.96 13.64
N MET A 4 -13.70 12.48 14.86
CA MET A 4 -12.89 11.28 15.12
C MET A 4 -13.46 10.02 14.46
N LEU A 5 -14.78 9.82 14.53
CA LEU A 5 -15.44 8.68 13.90
C LEU A 5 -15.34 8.72 12.36
N LYS A 6 -15.43 9.91 11.76
CA LYS A 6 -15.32 10.12 10.31
C LYS A 6 -13.89 9.82 9.82
N VAL A 7 -12.87 10.27 10.55
CA VAL A 7 -11.46 10.01 10.22
C VAL A 7 -11.11 8.53 10.40
N SER A 8 -11.58 7.89 11.49
CA SER A 8 -11.37 6.45 11.71
C SER A 8 -12.00 5.61 10.58
N LYS A 9 -13.22 5.94 10.17
CA LYS A 9 -13.89 5.29 9.03
C LYS A 9 -13.10 5.43 7.73
N GLN A 10 -12.59 6.63 7.43
CA GLN A 10 -11.79 6.86 6.22
C GLN A 10 -10.49 6.05 6.23
N VAL A 11 -9.78 6.01 7.37
CA VAL A 11 -8.54 5.23 7.52
C VAL A 11 -8.80 3.74 7.35
N PHE A 12 -9.87 3.22 7.95
CA PHE A 12 -10.24 1.82 7.78
C PHE A 12 -10.56 1.48 6.31
N ILE A 13 -11.36 2.31 5.62
CA ILE A 13 -11.68 2.10 4.20
C ILE A 13 -10.41 2.16 3.34
N HIS A 14 -9.52 3.11 3.61
CA HIS A 14 -8.25 3.24 2.91
C HIS A 14 -7.45 1.95 2.99
N GLY A 15 -7.17 1.47 4.20
CA GLY A 15 -6.37 0.26 4.34
C GLY A 15 -7.10 -1.01 3.93
N LEU A 16 -8.44 -1.06 3.98
CA LEU A 16 -9.20 -2.18 3.40
C LEU A 16 -8.96 -2.28 1.90
N ILE A 17 -8.97 -1.16 1.18
CA ILE A 17 -8.67 -1.13 -0.26
C ILE A 17 -7.23 -1.61 -0.51
N ILE A 18 -6.25 -1.05 0.22
CA ILE A 18 -4.83 -1.37 0.06
C ILE A 18 -4.55 -2.84 0.36
N MET A 19 -5.04 -3.36 1.49
CA MET A 19 -4.86 -4.75 1.87
C MET A 19 -5.50 -5.72 0.89
N THR A 20 -6.71 -5.40 0.39
CA THR A 20 -7.38 -6.24 -0.61
C THR A 20 -6.53 -6.39 -1.87
N ILE A 21 -5.92 -5.29 -2.32
CA ILE A 21 -5.05 -5.30 -3.50
C ILE A 21 -3.78 -6.09 -3.22
N LEU A 22 -3.12 -5.85 -2.08
CA LEU A 22 -1.90 -6.58 -1.69
C LEU A 22 -2.13 -8.09 -1.66
N VAL A 23 -3.22 -8.54 -1.03
CA VAL A 23 -3.60 -9.96 -0.98
C VAL A 23 -3.89 -10.51 -2.37
N THR A 24 -4.64 -9.78 -3.20
CA THR A 24 -4.94 -10.22 -4.58
C THR A 24 -3.67 -10.37 -5.41
N VAL A 25 -2.75 -9.41 -5.27
CA VAL A 25 -1.46 -9.40 -5.96
C VAL A 25 -0.57 -10.55 -5.50
N GLN A 26 -0.54 -10.84 -4.20
CA GLN A 26 0.20 -11.98 -3.65
C GLN A 26 -0.33 -13.32 -4.18
N LEU A 27 -1.66 -13.52 -4.19
CA LEU A 27 -2.27 -14.74 -4.76
C LEU A 27 -1.92 -14.91 -6.25
N LEU A 28 -1.88 -13.81 -6.99
CA LEU A 28 -1.48 -13.83 -8.40
C LEU A 28 0.01 -14.19 -8.56
N LEU A 29 0.88 -13.67 -7.70
CA LEU A 29 2.31 -14.03 -7.69
C LEU A 29 2.52 -15.51 -7.41
N ASP A 30 1.88 -16.04 -6.38
CA ASP A 30 2.03 -17.45 -6.00
C ASP A 30 1.62 -18.36 -7.17
N THR A 31 0.54 -18.00 -7.87
CA THR A 31 0.10 -18.71 -9.08
C THR A 31 1.11 -18.60 -10.23
N THR A 32 1.68 -17.41 -10.43
CA THR A 32 2.69 -17.15 -11.46
C THR A 32 3.98 -17.91 -11.18
N GLN A 33 4.42 -17.97 -9.93
CA GLN A 33 5.60 -18.76 -9.52
C GLN A 33 5.40 -20.24 -9.82
N ASN A 34 4.27 -20.81 -9.42
CA ASN A 34 3.96 -22.22 -9.64
C ASN A 34 3.84 -22.59 -11.13
N THR A 35 3.51 -21.63 -12.00
CA THR A 35 3.29 -21.88 -13.43
C THR A 35 4.49 -21.52 -14.32
N PHE A 36 5.27 -20.47 -14.02
CA PHE A 36 6.36 -20.03 -14.90
C PHE A 36 7.73 -20.44 -14.41
N LEU A 37 8.00 -20.39 -13.10
CA LEU A 37 9.32 -20.79 -12.57
C LEU A 37 9.56 -22.28 -12.72
N LEU A 38 8.50 -23.09 -12.62
CA LEU A 38 8.58 -24.54 -12.77
C LEU A 38 8.92 -24.97 -14.21
N TYR A 39 8.36 -24.28 -15.21
CA TYR A 39 8.44 -24.71 -16.62
C TYR A 39 9.50 -23.95 -17.43
N MET A 40 9.84 -22.72 -17.07
CA MET A 40 10.85 -21.91 -17.76
C MET A 40 11.70 -21.12 -16.76
N PRO A 41 12.66 -21.75 -16.05
CA PRO A 41 13.28 -21.16 -14.86
C PRO A 41 13.93 -19.78 -15.07
N PRO A 42 14.74 -19.53 -16.12
CA PRO A 42 15.37 -18.22 -16.30
C PRO A 42 14.38 -17.11 -16.68
N ILE A 43 13.43 -17.43 -17.57
CA ILE A 43 12.42 -16.48 -18.06
C ILE A 43 11.38 -16.21 -16.97
N GLY A 44 10.93 -17.26 -16.29
CA GLY A 44 10.01 -17.18 -15.16
C GLY A 44 10.58 -16.37 -14.02
N LEU A 45 11.88 -16.50 -13.72
CA LEU A 45 12.56 -15.68 -12.72
C LEU A 45 12.61 -14.21 -13.14
N ALA A 46 12.97 -13.91 -14.39
CA ALA A 46 13.00 -12.54 -14.89
C ALA A 46 11.61 -11.89 -14.82
N LEU A 47 10.56 -12.61 -15.25
CA LEU A 47 9.17 -12.14 -15.18
C LEU A 47 8.71 -11.95 -13.73
N TYR A 48 9.07 -12.87 -12.83
CA TYR A 48 8.78 -12.75 -11.41
C TYR A 48 9.40 -11.49 -10.81
N LEU A 49 10.70 -11.26 -11.04
CA LEU A 49 11.41 -10.09 -10.52
C LEU A 49 10.85 -8.77 -11.05
N VAL A 50 10.57 -8.69 -12.36
CA VAL A 50 9.97 -7.50 -12.97
C VAL A 50 8.57 -7.24 -12.40
N THR A 51 7.76 -8.30 -12.25
CA THR A 51 6.41 -8.14 -11.72
C THR A 51 6.44 -7.69 -10.26
N MET A 52 7.24 -8.34 -9.42
CA MET A 52 7.33 -8.08 -7.98
C MET A 52 7.96 -6.73 -7.65
N PHE A 53 9.06 -6.36 -8.31
CA PHE A 53 9.84 -5.18 -7.92
C PHE A 53 9.60 -3.93 -8.78
N LEU A 54 8.98 -4.08 -9.95
CA LEU A 54 8.69 -2.94 -10.82
C LEU A 54 7.19 -2.70 -10.96
N ILE A 55 6.46 -3.69 -11.47
CA ILE A 55 5.05 -3.50 -11.84
C ILE A 55 4.17 -3.29 -10.60
N GLN A 56 4.30 -4.14 -9.58
CA GLN A 56 3.44 -4.09 -8.39
C GLN A 56 3.61 -2.83 -7.54
N PRO A 57 4.83 -2.37 -7.21
CA PRO A 57 5.01 -1.12 -6.48
C PRO A 57 4.39 0.08 -7.21
N ILE A 58 4.49 0.11 -8.55
CA ILE A 58 3.88 1.16 -9.37
C ILE A 58 2.35 1.10 -9.25
N ILE A 59 1.73 -0.06 -9.45
CA ILE A 59 0.27 -0.22 -9.35
C ILE A 59 -0.22 0.18 -7.96
N LEU A 60 0.43 -0.32 -6.90
CA LEU A 60 0.09 0.02 -5.51
C LEU A 60 0.26 1.51 -5.24
N GLY A 61 1.34 2.13 -5.74
CA GLY A 61 1.56 3.57 -5.64
C GLY A 61 0.44 4.38 -6.30
N VAL A 62 0.02 4.01 -7.51
CA VAL A 62 -1.07 4.68 -8.25
C VAL A 62 -2.37 4.59 -7.47
N ILE A 63 -2.75 3.38 -7.06
CA ILE A 63 -4.01 3.18 -6.36
C ILE A 63 -4.00 3.92 -5.02
N ASN A 64 -2.89 3.89 -4.29
CA ASN A 64 -2.78 4.59 -3.03
C ASN A 64 -2.96 6.11 -3.20
N ILE A 65 -2.39 6.73 -4.25
CA ILE A 65 -2.64 8.15 -4.56
C ILE A 65 -4.12 8.40 -4.86
N ILE A 66 -4.75 7.56 -5.68
CA ILE A 66 -6.17 7.72 -6.03
C ILE A 66 -7.03 7.65 -4.76
N VAL A 67 -6.76 6.68 -3.87
CA VAL A 67 -7.50 6.52 -2.62
C VAL A 67 -7.29 7.72 -1.70
N ILE A 68 -6.06 8.22 -1.58
CA ILE A 68 -5.76 9.40 -0.76
C ILE A 68 -6.51 10.63 -1.27
N HIS A 69 -6.44 10.88 -2.58
CA HIS A 69 -7.11 12.00 -3.21
C HIS A 69 -8.62 11.94 -2.99
N ARG A 70 -9.23 10.75 -3.12
CA ARG A 70 -10.67 10.56 -2.95
C ARG A 70 -11.15 10.58 -1.51
N LEU A 71 -10.36 10.09 -0.55
CA LEU A 71 -10.78 9.97 0.85
C LEU A 71 -10.38 11.15 1.72
N TYR A 72 -9.32 11.88 1.36
CA TYR A 72 -8.76 12.96 2.20
C TYR A 72 -8.60 14.30 1.49
N ASP A 73 -9.00 14.40 0.21
CA ASP A 73 -8.89 15.63 -0.60
C ASP A 73 -7.48 16.26 -0.56
N CYS A 74 -6.44 15.43 -0.38
CA CYS A 74 -5.06 15.92 -0.32
C CYS A 74 -4.55 16.20 -1.75
N GLU A 75 -4.05 17.42 -1.96
CA GLU A 75 -3.40 17.85 -3.20
C GLU A 75 -1.88 17.86 -3.00
N GLY A 76 -1.16 17.04 -3.79
CA GLY A 76 0.28 16.83 -3.64
C GLY A 76 0.67 15.51 -4.27
N TRP A 77 1.00 15.54 -5.56
CA TRP A 77 0.94 14.35 -6.43
C TRP A 77 2.27 13.57 -6.54
N GLN A 78 3.41 14.09 -6.08
CA GLN A 78 4.69 13.71 -6.70
C GLN A 78 5.85 13.26 -5.80
N ILE A 79 5.92 13.60 -4.50
CA ILE A 79 7.19 13.39 -3.77
C ILE A 79 7.31 11.99 -3.13
N GLY A 80 6.20 11.25 -2.98
CA GLY A 80 6.21 9.92 -2.33
C GLY A 80 5.61 8.75 -3.13
N PHE A 81 5.18 8.97 -4.38
CA PHE A 81 4.42 8.01 -5.20
C PHE A 81 5.02 6.60 -5.22
N TRP A 82 6.29 6.52 -5.58
CA TRP A 82 6.98 5.24 -5.77
C TRP A 82 7.42 4.64 -4.44
N LEU A 83 7.88 5.48 -3.50
CA LEU A 83 8.31 5.04 -2.17
C LEU A 83 7.14 4.46 -1.38
N ASN A 84 5.93 5.01 -1.50
CA ASN A 84 4.79 4.56 -0.71
C ASN A 84 4.28 3.19 -1.18
N GLY A 85 4.10 2.99 -2.50
CA GLY A 85 3.74 1.67 -3.05
C GLY A 85 4.78 0.59 -2.73
N PHE A 86 6.06 0.91 -2.89
CA PHE A 86 7.16 0.02 -2.55
C PHE A 86 7.25 -0.29 -1.05
N PHE A 87 7.07 0.72 -0.19
CA PHE A 87 7.08 0.56 1.27
C PHE A 87 5.92 -0.30 1.78
N LEU A 88 4.71 -0.08 1.25
CA LEU A 88 3.54 -0.90 1.59
C LEU A 88 3.76 -2.36 1.18
N LEU A 89 4.30 -2.59 -0.02
CA LEU A 89 4.64 -3.93 -0.49
C LEU A 89 5.68 -4.59 0.40
N ILE A 90 6.79 -3.91 0.72
CA ILE A 90 7.84 -4.44 1.59
C ILE A 90 7.31 -4.80 2.97
N ILE A 91 6.52 -3.94 3.60
CA ILE A 91 5.95 -4.23 4.93
C ILE A 91 5.07 -5.46 4.84
N PHE A 92 4.17 -5.53 3.85
CA PHE A 92 3.28 -6.66 3.67
C PHE A 92 4.03 -7.97 3.44
N SER A 93 5.02 -7.97 2.53
CA SER A 93 5.85 -9.15 2.26
C SER A 93 6.69 -9.55 3.47
N THR A 94 7.21 -8.58 4.23
CA THR A 94 7.98 -8.86 5.46
C THR A 94 7.08 -9.48 6.53
N MET A 95 5.85 -8.99 6.71
CA MET A 95 4.91 -9.59 7.65
C MET A 95 4.57 -11.03 7.26
N ASN A 96 4.28 -11.27 5.98
CA ASN A 96 4.00 -12.61 5.48
C ASN A 96 5.19 -13.57 5.65
N LEU A 97 6.40 -13.11 5.33
CA LEU A 97 7.62 -13.88 5.56
C LEU A 97 7.84 -14.18 7.05
N LEU A 98 7.56 -13.23 7.93
CA LEU A 98 7.65 -13.46 9.38
C LEU A 98 6.64 -14.49 9.85
N LEU A 99 5.38 -14.44 9.37
CA LEU A 99 4.36 -15.44 9.71
C LEU A 99 4.75 -16.83 9.23
N GLU A 100 5.33 -16.94 8.04
CA GLU A 100 5.83 -18.21 7.52
C GLU A 100 6.98 -18.75 8.37
N ILE A 101 8.01 -17.93 8.65
CA ILE A 101 9.20 -18.37 9.40
C ILE A 101 8.87 -18.69 10.86
N THR A 102 8.02 -17.89 11.51
CA THR A 102 7.77 -18.01 12.95
C THR A 102 6.66 -18.98 13.30
N LEU A 103 5.61 -19.05 12.47
CA LEU A 103 4.41 -19.84 12.76
C LEU A 103 4.17 -20.96 11.73
N GLY A 104 4.99 -21.08 10.69
CA GLY A 104 4.79 -22.04 9.60
C GLY A 104 3.55 -21.75 8.77
N LEU A 105 3.03 -20.52 8.83
CA LEU A 105 1.81 -20.13 8.13
C LEU A 105 2.13 -19.66 6.72
N THR A 106 2.16 -20.59 5.78
CA THR A 106 2.25 -20.26 4.35
C THR A 106 1.02 -19.46 3.92
N PHE A 107 1.23 -18.39 3.16
CA PHE A 107 0.14 -17.55 2.68
C PHE A 107 -0.90 -18.37 1.90
N SER A 108 -2.18 -18.06 2.14
CA SER A 108 -3.31 -18.71 1.49
C SER A 108 -4.49 -17.75 1.45
N LEU A 109 -5.51 -18.05 0.65
CA LEU A 109 -6.72 -17.23 0.58
C LEU A 109 -7.34 -16.99 1.96
N ALA A 110 -7.39 -18.01 2.82
CA ALA A 110 -7.95 -17.90 4.16
C ALA A 110 -7.15 -16.92 5.04
N ILE A 111 -5.81 -17.03 5.01
CA ILE A 111 -4.91 -16.12 5.72
C ILE A 111 -5.04 -14.70 5.16
N GLY A 112 -5.08 -14.55 3.83
CA GLY A 112 -5.26 -13.26 3.18
C GLY A 112 -6.56 -12.56 3.61
N VAL A 113 -7.68 -13.28 3.72
CA VAL A 113 -8.94 -12.69 4.23
C VAL A 113 -8.79 -12.21 5.67
N ILE A 114 -8.11 -12.99 6.52
CA ILE A 114 -7.84 -12.61 7.92
C ILE A 114 -6.95 -11.36 7.95
N GLU A 115 -5.88 -11.34 7.17
CA GLU A 115 -4.96 -10.20 7.07
C GLU A 115 -5.66 -8.94 6.59
N VAL A 116 -6.57 -9.01 5.61
CA VAL A 116 -7.36 -7.85 5.17
C VAL A 116 -8.11 -7.23 6.35
N LEU A 117 -8.77 -8.06 7.17
CA LEU A 117 -9.57 -7.55 8.28
C LEU A 117 -8.70 -7.01 9.43
N LEU A 118 -7.62 -7.70 9.76
CA LEU A 118 -6.74 -7.32 10.88
C LEU A 118 -5.84 -6.13 10.54
N LEU A 119 -5.34 -6.08 9.30
CA LEU A 119 -4.33 -5.13 8.87
C LEU A 119 -4.91 -3.92 8.12
N ALA A 120 -6.20 -3.90 7.80
CA ALA A 120 -6.85 -2.74 7.18
C ALA A 120 -6.61 -1.45 7.98
N TYR A 121 -6.70 -1.49 9.31
CA TYR A 121 -6.48 -0.28 10.10
C TYR A 121 -5.02 0.22 10.09
N PRO A 122 -3.99 -0.61 10.39
CA PRO A 122 -2.60 -0.16 10.32
C PRO A 122 -2.15 0.23 8.91
N PHE A 123 -2.55 -0.52 7.86
CA PHE A 123 -2.21 -0.17 6.48
C PHE A 123 -2.88 1.10 6.00
N GLY A 124 -4.06 1.45 6.53
CA GLY A 124 -4.68 2.75 6.27
C GLY A 124 -3.84 3.92 6.76
N TYR A 125 -3.19 3.78 7.93
CA TYR A 125 -2.25 4.80 8.41
C TYR A 125 -0.94 4.83 7.63
N LEU A 126 -0.38 3.65 7.30
CA LEU A 126 0.84 3.55 6.50
C LEU A 126 0.64 4.17 5.12
N GLY A 127 -0.48 3.87 4.45
CA GLY A 127 -0.82 4.43 3.16
C GLY A 127 -0.95 5.95 3.21
N LYS A 128 -1.56 6.48 4.28
CA LYS A 128 -1.73 7.93 4.51
C LYS A 128 -0.42 8.67 4.84
N PHE A 129 0.57 8.00 5.44
CA PHE A 129 1.77 8.65 6.00
C PHE A 129 2.55 9.47 4.96
N SER A 130 2.61 9.05 3.69
CA SER A 130 3.45 9.75 2.70
C SER A 130 2.91 11.10 2.20
N ASN A 131 1.70 11.53 2.58
CA ASN A 131 1.11 12.79 2.09
C ASN A 131 0.93 13.88 3.17
N ARG A 132 1.28 13.61 4.43
CA ARG A 132 1.14 14.58 5.54
C ARG A 132 2.27 15.61 5.66
N GLY A 133 3.25 15.59 4.76
CA GLY A 133 4.39 16.52 4.79
C GLY A 133 4.06 17.97 4.42
N ALA A 134 2.88 18.27 3.86
CA ALA A 134 2.59 19.59 3.29
C ALA A 134 1.71 20.51 4.18
N GLU A 135 1.00 20.00 5.18
CA GLU A 135 0.07 20.81 6.00
C GLU A 135 0.80 21.82 6.93
N ASN A 136 2.11 21.71 7.11
CA ASN A 136 2.91 22.65 7.90
C ASN A 136 3.61 23.73 7.05
N TYR A 137 3.43 23.76 5.74
CA TYR A 137 3.94 24.84 4.89
C TYR A 137 2.86 25.90 4.73
N ILE A 138 2.60 26.67 5.79
CA ILE A 138 1.93 27.96 5.64
C ILE A 138 2.92 28.84 4.86
N PRO A 139 2.65 29.24 3.60
CA PRO A 139 3.42 30.32 3.02
C PRO A 139 3.11 31.52 3.89
N GLN A 140 4.10 32.03 4.62
CA GLN A 140 4.00 33.33 5.27
C GLN A 140 3.59 34.32 4.19
N GLN A 141 2.30 34.68 4.14
CA GLN A 141 1.86 35.77 3.28
C GLN A 141 2.65 37.00 3.73
N PRO A 142 3.40 37.66 2.84
CA PRO A 142 4.03 38.92 3.22
C PRO A 142 2.91 39.87 3.63
N MET A 143 2.94 40.33 4.88
CA MET A 143 2.06 41.39 5.37
C MET A 143 2.27 42.61 4.48
N ILE A 144 1.36 42.83 3.52
CA ILE A 144 1.23 44.10 2.83
C ILE A 144 0.70 45.06 3.90
N LYS A 145 1.61 45.84 4.49
CA LYS A 145 1.27 47.02 5.28
C LYS A 145 0.51 47.96 4.35
N GLN A 146 -0.82 48.00 4.47
CA GLN A 146 -1.60 49.12 3.98
C GLN A 146 -1.16 50.36 4.77
N ARG A 147 -0.56 51.32 4.07
CA ARG A 147 -0.45 52.71 4.49
C ARG A 147 -1.49 53.50 3.71
#